data_AF-A8P3X9-F1
#
_entry.id   AF-A8P3X9-F1
#
_cell.length_a   1.000
_cell.length_b   1.000
_cell.length_c   1.000
_cell.angle_alpha   90.00
_cell.angle_beta   90.00
_cell.angle_gamma   90.00
#
_symmetry.space_group_name_H-M   'P 1'
#
loop_
_entity.id
_entity.type
_entity.pdbx_description
1 polymer ?
#
loop_
_entity_poly.entity_id
_entity_poly.type
_entity_poly.pdbx_seq_one_letter_code
_entity_poly.pdbx_strand_id
1 'polypeptide(L)'
;MREVLFLCEVINTHAEGEPPNRIIRFGPLFYIYAHYSDKLVGMLIRARKYKLVDFEGEMLYQRQDDDKIIRLLKPIEEIRKLEPSGDPVNCISVTNNNGV
;
A
#
# COMPACT_ATOMS: atom_id res chain seq x y z
N MET A 1 10.40 5.73 -0.97
CA MET A 1 9.70 4.87 0.01
C MET A 1 8.60 5.60 0.79
N ARG A 2 8.84 6.85 1.27
CA ARG A 2 7.88 7.59 2.12
C ARG A 2 6.42 7.62 1.62
N GLU A 3 6.17 7.92 0.35
CA GLU A 3 4.80 7.97 -0.19
C GLU A 3 4.08 6.62 -0.13
N VAL A 4 4.80 5.51 -0.36
CA VAL A 4 4.23 4.16 -0.30
C VAL A 4 3.94 3.75 1.14
N LEU A 5 4.82 4.11 2.07
CA LEU A 5 4.56 3.90 3.50
C LEU A 5 3.32 4.68 3.93
N PHE A 6 3.22 5.95 3.57
CA PHE A 6 2.04 6.77 3.86
C PHE A 6 0.76 6.18 3.29
N LEU A 7 0.77 5.70 2.04
CA LEU A 7 -0.35 4.96 1.46
C LEU A 7 -0.75 3.74 2.32
N CYS A 8 0.22 2.93 2.77
CA CYS A 8 -0.06 1.78 3.60
C CYS A 8 -0.63 2.17 4.98
N GLU A 9 -0.20 3.30 5.55
CA GLU A 9 -0.75 3.83 6.82
C GLU A 9 -2.20 4.31 6.66
N VAL A 10 -2.52 5.00 5.56
CA VAL A 10 -3.89 5.40 5.23
C VAL A 10 -4.77 4.16 5.06
N ILE A 11 -4.33 3.17 4.29
CA ILE A 11 -5.07 1.91 4.14
C ILE A 11 -5.25 1.24 5.51
N ASN A 12 -4.19 1.07 6.30
CA ASN A 12 -4.27 0.41 7.61
C ASN A 12 -5.28 1.09 8.55
N THR A 13 -5.37 2.43 8.50
CA THR A 13 -6.25 3.24 9.35
C THR A 13 -7.73 3.10 8.96
N HIS A 14 -8.03 3.04 7.67
CA HIS A 14 -9.40 3.11 7.15
C HIS A 14 -9.94 1.76 6.65
N ALA A 15 -9.10 0.75 6.50
CA ALA A 15 -9.48 -0.58 6.07
C ALA A 15 -10.16 -1.37 7.19
N GLU A 16 -11.02 -2.30 6.76
CA GLU A 16 -11.67 -3.27 7.62
C GLU A 16 -10.87 -4.57 7.70
N GLY A 17 -11.14 -5.36 8.74
CA GLY A 17 -10.47 -6.64 9.00
C GLY A 17 -9.19 -6.51 9.82
N GLU A 18 -8.47 -7.62 9.94
CA GLU A 18 -7.27 -7.71 10.77
C GLU A 18 -5.99 -7.88 9.94
N PRO A 19 -4.84 -7.37 10.42
CA PRO A 19 -3.56 -7.68 9.82
C PRO A 19 -3.33 -9.21 9.77
N PRO A 20 -2.68 -9.73 8.71
CA PRO A 20 -2.09 -9.03 7.58
C PRO A 20 -3.08 -8.78 6.42
N ASN A 21 -4.38 -9.02 6.59
CA ASN A 21 -5.36 -9.09 5.50
C ASN A 21 -6.43 -7.99 5.59
N ARG A 22 -6.01 -6.75 5.88
CA ARG A 22 -6.90 -5.58 5.87
C ARG A 22 -7.35 -5.25 4.45
N ILE A 23 -8.62 -4.87 4.28
CA ILE A 23 -9.20 -4.55 2.98
C ILE A 23 -9.93 -3.20 2.98
N ILE A 24 -9.84 -2.47 1.87
CA ILE A 24 -10.61 -1.25 1.62
C ILE A 24 -11.05 -1.22 0.16
N ARG A 25 -12.22 -0.66 -0.13
CA ARG A 25 -12.67 -0.43 -1.52
C ARG A 25 -11.91 0.74 -2.16
N PHE A 26 -11.69 0.67 -3.47
CA PHE A 26 -10.94 1.69 -4.21
C PHE A 26 -11.60 3.07 -4.15
N GLY A 27 -12.92 3.17 -4.31
CA GLY A 27 -13.64 4.45 -4.31
C GLY A 27 -13.46 5.23 -3.00
N PRO A 28 -13.75 4.64 -1.82
CA PRO A 28 -13.48 5.27 -0.53
C PRO A 28 -12.00 5.62 -0.33
N LEU A 29 -11.08 4.73 -0.69
CA LEU A 29 -9.63 5.02 -0.60
C LEU A 29 -9.26 6.21 -1.49
N PHE A 30 -9.80 6.29 -2.71
CA PHE A 30 -9.58 7.40 -3.63
C PHE A 30 -10.06 8.72 -3.05
N TYR A 31 -11.27 8.73 -2.48
CA TYR A 31 -11.83 9.92 -1.85
C TYR A 31 -10.98 10.40 -0.66
N ILE A 32 -10.59 9.47 0.23
CA ILE A 32 -9.74 9.79 1.39
C ILE A 32 -8.36 10.29 0.93
N TYR A 33 -7.74 9.60 -0.01
CA TYR A 33 -6.38 9.92 -0.45
C TYR A 33 -6.31 11.22 -1.25
N ALA A 34 -7.39 11.61 -1.93
CA ALA A 34 -7.48 12.86 -2.69
C ALA A 34 -7.29 14.12 -1.82
N HIS A 35 -7.50 14.03 -0.50
CA HIS A 35 -7.16 15.11 0.43
C HIS A 35 -5.65 15.34 0.57
N TYR A 36 -4.83 14.34 0.23
CA TYR A 36 -3.37 14.39 0.37
C TYR A 36 -2.66 14.47 -0.99
N SER A 37 -3.13 13.72 -2.00
CA SER A 37 -2.54 13.71 -3.34
C SER A 37 -3.44 13.05 -4.39
N ASP A 38 -3.32 13.47 -5.64
CA ASP A 38 -3.94 12.89 -6.84
C ASP A 38 -3.20 11.65 -7.40
N LYS A 39 -2.10 11.22 -6.78
CA LYS A 39 -1.22 10.15 -7.31
C LYS A 39 -1.57 8.74 -6.83
N LEU A 40 -2.77 8.51 -6.27
CA LEU A 40 -3.14 7.25 -5.63
C LEU A 40 -2.88 6.02 -6.52
N VAL A 41 -3.36 6.02 -7.76
CA VAL A 41 -3.24 4.84 -8.65
C VAL A 41 -1.77 4.50 -8.92
N GLY A 42 -0.94 5.51 -9.16
CA GLY A 42 0.51 5.32 -9.32
C GLY A 42 1.18 4.77 -8.05
N MET A 43 0.72 5.21 -6.87
CA MET A 43 1.23 4.68 -5.59
C MET A 43 0.77 3.25 -5.33
N LEU A 44 -0.48 2.89 -5.65
CA LEU A 44 -0.98 1.52 -5.57
C LEU A 44 -0.18 0.57 -6.46
N ILE A 45 0.11 0.97 -7.70
CA ILE A 45 0.96 0.20 -8.61
C ILE A 45 2.37 0.01 -8.03
N ARG A 46 2.95 1.07 -7.46
CA ARG A 46 4.28 1.01 -6.83
C ARG A 46 4.29 0.11 -5.60
N ALA A 47 3.28 0.21 -4.73
CA ALA A 47 3.11 -0.64 -3.55
C ALA A 47 2.91 -2.12 -3.94
N ARG A 48 2.18 -2.40 -5.03
CA ARG A 48 2.01 -3.74 -5.58
C ARG A 48 3.33 -4.34 -6.07
N LYS A 49 4.18 -3.55 -6.73
CA LYS A 49 5.55 -4.00 -7.12
C LYS A 49 6.39 -4.42 -5.91
N TYR A 50 6.17 -3.79 -4.76
CA TYR A 50 6.82 -4.13 -3.49
C TYR A 50 6.08 -5.22 -2.70
N LYS A 51 5.03 -5.84 -3.26
CA LYS A 51 4.22 -6.87 -2.61
C LYS A 51 3.63 -6.42 -1.27
N LEU A 52 3.26 -5.14 -1.17
CA LEU A 52 2.65 -4.56 0.03
C LEU A 52 1.13 -4.52 -0.06
N VAL A 53 0.61 -4.39 -1.29
CA VAL A 53 -0.83 -4.39 -1.58
C VAL A 53 -1.14 -5.29 -2.76
N ASP A 54 -2.39 -5.72 -2.86
CA ASP A 54 -2.94 -6.43 -4.00
C ASP A 54 -4.33 -5.89 -4.39
N PHE A 55 -4.67 -5.97 -5.67
CA PHE A 55 -5.96 -5.58 -6.22
C PHE A 55 -6.18 -6.19 -7.62
N GLU A 56 -7.43 -6.35 -8.00
CA GLU A 56 -7.81 -6.96 -9.28
C GLU A 56 -7.55 -6.02 -10.48
N GLY A 57 -6.92 -6.56 -11.52
CA GLY A 57 -6.65 -5.87 -12.78
C GLY A 57 -5.30 -5.13 -12.82
N GLU A 58 -4.95 -4.60 -13.99
CA GLU A 58 -3.66 -3.91 -14.18
C GLU A 58 -3.65 -2.49 -13.63
N MET A 59 -4.76 -1.77 -13.79
CA MET A 59 -4.97 -0.38 -13.40
C MET A 59 -6.38 -0.20 -12.84
N LEU A 60 -6.61 0.92 -12.15
CA LEU A 60 -7.89 1.29 -11.54
C LEU A 60 -8.34 2.66 -12.06
N TYR A 61 -9.62 2.77 -12.41
CA TYR A 61 -10.25 3.97 -12.94
C TYR A 61 -11.38 4.43 -12.01
N GLN A 62 -11.34 5.69 -11.58
CA GLN A 62 -12.35 6.28 -10.69
C GLN A 62 -13.76 6.12 -11.30
N ARG A 63 -14.77 5.91 -10.44
CA ARG A 63 -16.19 5.65 -10.78
C ARG A 63 -16.46 4.31 -11.44
N GLN A 64 -15.52 3.78 -12.21
CA GLN A 64 -15.65 2.46 -12.83
C GLN A 64 -15.25 1.34 -11.87
N ASP A 65 -14.14 1.51 -11.17
CA ASP A 65 -13.52 0.48 -10.33
C ASP A 65 -13.73 0.73 -8.83
N ASP A 66 -14.66 1.60 -8.44
CA ASP A 66 -14.82 2.05 -7.05
C ASP A 66 -15.09 0.90 -6.07
N ASP A 67 -15.69 -0.19 -6.54
CA ASP A 67 -15.99 -1.38 -5.74
C ASP A 67 -14.84 -2.40 -5.66
N LYS A 68 -13.74 -2.21 -6.41
CA LYS A 68 -12.60 -3.12 -6.36
C LYS A 68 -11.92 -3.07 -5.00
N ILE A 69 -11.51 -4.26 -4.54
CA ILE A 69 -10.85 -4.42 -3.25
C ILE A 69 -9.36 -4.15 -3.38
N ILE A 70 -8.87 -3.28 -2.51
CA ILE A 70 -7.44 -3.11 -2.23
C ILE A 70 -7.14 -3.85 -0.93
N ARG A 71 -6.27 -4.86 -1.01
CA ARG A 71 -5.82 -5.66 0.13
C ARG A 71 -4.44 -5.21 0.55
N LEU A 72 -4.25 -4.89 1.83
CA LEU A 72 -2.92 -4.80 2.43
C LEU A 72 -2.41 -6.24 2.67
N LEU A 73 -1.15 -6.53 2.34
CA LEU A 73 -0.59 -7.89 2.39
C LEU A 73 0.31 -8.13 3.61
N LYS A 74 0.63 -7.08 4.35
CA LYS A 74 1.55 -7.11 5.50
C LYS A 74 1.02 -6.23 6.63
N PRO A 75 1.28 -6.57 7.90
CA PRO A 75 1.00 -5.67 9.01
C PRO A 75 1.79 -4.36 8.86
N ILE A 76 1.19 -3.23 9.25
CA ILE A 76 1.85 -1.93 9.09
C ILE A 76 3.19 -1.85 9.84
N GLU A 77 3.31 -2.55 10.98
CA GLU A 77 4.55 -2.60 11.77
C GLU A 77 5.70 -3.33 11.05
N GLU A 78 5.39 -4.26 10.13
CA GLU A 78 6.42 -4.84 9.26
C GLU A 78 6.82 -3.88 8.15
N ILE A 79 5.83 -3.19 7.55
CA ILE A 79 6.07 -2.25 6.44
C ILE A 79 6.94 -1.08 6.90
N ARG A 80 6.77 -0.61 8.14
CA ARG A 80 7.60 0.45 8.75
C ARG A 80 9.08 0.10 8.90
N LYS A 81 9.42 -1.19 8.88
CA LYS A 81 10.81 -1.68 8.99
C LYS A 81 11.48 -1.85 7.63
N LEU A 82 10.78 -1.54 6.53
CA LEU A 82 11.31 -1.66 5.19
C LEU A 82 12.14 -0.43 4.83
N GLU A 83 13.37 -0.67 4.37
CA GLU A 83 14.26 0.35 3.87
C GLU A 83 14.48 0.19 2.36
N PRO A 84 14.80 1.29 1.63
CA PRO A 84 15.28 1.18 0.26
C PRO A 84 16.58 0.36 0.24
N SER A 85 16.61 -0.70 -0.55
CA SER A 85 17.80 -1.57 -0.64
C SER A 85 18.90 -1.01 -1.54
N GLY A 86 18.57 -0.06 -2.43
CA GLY A 86 19.44 0.37 -3.53
C GLY A 86 19.55 -0.61 -4.70
N ASP A 87 18.94 -1.80 -4.60
CA ASP A 87 18.90 -2.81 -5.66
C ASP A 87 17.74 -2.48 -6.64
N PRO A 88 18.00 -2.27 -7.94
CA PRO A 88 16.96 -1.97 -8.92
C PRO A 88 15.99 -3.14 -9.16
N VAL A 89 16.38 -4.38 -8.81
CA VAL A 89 15.54 -5.58 -8.91
C VAL A 89 14.77 -5.80 -7.62
N ASN A 90 15.43 -5.70 -6.46
CA ASN A 90 14.84 -5.92 -5.14
C ASN A 90 14.78 -4.64 -4.33
N CYS A 91 14.00 -3.64 -4.73
CA CYS A 91 14.09 -2.26 -4.23
C CYS A 91 13.80 -2.03 -2.74
N ILE A 92 13.33 -3.04 -2.00
CA ILE A 92 13.07 -2.97 -0.56
C ILE A 92 13.81 -4.10 0.18
N SER A 93 14.41 -3.77 1.32
CA SER A 93 15.01 -4.73 2.25
C SER A 93 14.36 -4.60 3.63
N VAL A 94 14.30 -5.71 4.37
CA VAL A 94 13.85 -5.72 5.77
C VAL A 94 15.04 -5.37 6.64
N THR A 95 14.92 -4.34 7.47
CA THR A 95 15.92 -4.04 8.49
C THR A 95 15.78 -5.06 9.63
N ASN A 96 16.65 -6.06 9.63
CA ASN A 96 16.80 -6.96 10.78
C ASN A 96 17.57 -6.21 11.88
N ASN A 97 16.87 -5.61 12.83
CA ASN A 97 17.47 -5.19 14.10
C ASN A 97 17.75 -6.43 14.96
N ASN A 98 18.72 -7.25 14.56
CA ASN A 98 19.35 -8.24 15.42
C ASN A 98 20.60 -7.60 16.03
N GLY A 99 20.44 -6.89 17.15
CA GLY A 99 21.56 -6.38 17.93
C GLY A 99 21.12 -5.41 19.02
N VAL A 100 20.68 -5.94 20.16
CA VAL A 100 21.50 -6.09 21.39
C VAL A 100 21.03 -7.36 22.11
#